data_AF-A0A2R6N9L0-F1
#
_entry.id   AF-A0A2R6N9L0-F1
#
_cell.length_a   1.000
_cell.length_b   1.000
_cell.length_c   1.000
_cell.angle_alpha   90.00
_cell.angle_beta   90.00
_cell.angle_gamma   90.00
#
_symmetry.space_group_name_H-M   'P 1'
#
loop_
_entity.id
_entity.type
_entity.pdbx_description
1 polymer ?
#
loop_
_entity_poly.entity_id
_entity_poly.type
_entity_poly.pdbx_seq_one_letter_code
_entity_poly.pdbx_strand_id
1 'polypeptide(L)'
;MTDDGNDHDTTLDPLSSLSRQNDPDALRNFRTPRLDLDNVYSSGPDVSRHLYQSTFGSEPHSGDDEKLLLGLNDEGKPNDLPRTHDETAIIGDPRNDENLMIAQFQHAMLKFHNRVVDWLRDEEDEEVFGEAQQLVRWHYQ
;
A
#
# COMPACT_ATOMS: atom_id res chain seq x y z
N MET A 1 6.99 30.79 -37.95
CA MET A 1 6.26 29.52 -37.98
C MET A 1 7.20 28.51 -37.36
N THR A 2 6.88 28.12 -36.14
CA THR A 2 7.56 27.16 -35.26
C THR A 2 7.36 25.73 -35.75
N ASP A 3 8.19 24.84 -35.20
CA ASP A 3 7.91 23.46 -34.75
C ASP A 3 8.95 22.47 -35.32
N ASP A 4 10.05 22.24 -34.60
CA ASP A 4 10.24 21.18 -33.58
C ASP A 4 10.22 19.78 -34.20
N GLY A 5 11.42 19.29 -34.52
CA GLY A 5 11.69 17.94 -35.00
C GLY A 5 12.59 17.21 -34.01
N ASN A 6 12.01 16.86 -32.87
CA ASN A 6 12.27 15.69 -32.04
C ASN A 6 13.72 15.16 -32.05
N ASP A 7 14.55 15.79 -31.22
CA ASP A 7 15.71 15.12 -30.62
C ASP A 7 15.17 14.00 -29.72
N HIS A 8 15.53 12.74 -30.04
CA HIS A 8 15.43 11.51 -29.23
C HIS A 8 15.21 10.29 -30.15
N ASP A 9 16.16 10.06 -31.05
CA ASP A 9 16.44 8.70 -31.54
C ASP A 9 17.43 8.05 -30.57
N THR A 10 16.91 7.30 -29.61
CA THR A 10 17.74 6.38 -28.82
C THR A 10 17.21 4.97 -29.08
N THR A 11 17.83 4.31 -30.04
CA THR A 11 17.81 2.86 -30.19
C THR A 11 18.16 2.20 -28.85
N LEU A 12 17.15 1.70 -28.15
CA LEU A 12 17.31 0.86 -26.97
C LEU A 12 17.85 -0.49 -27.43
N ASP A 13 19.13 -0.73 -27.16
CA ASP A 13 19.80 -2.01 -27.35
C ASP A 13 19.63 -2.86 -26.06
N PRO A 14 18.76 -3.89 -26.02
CA PRO A 14 18.38 -4.56 -24.78
C PRO A 14 19.40 -5.60 -24.30
N LEU A 15 20.59 -5.69 -24.92
CA LEU A 15 21.61 -6.68 -24.54
C LEU A 15 22.69 -6.16 -23.58
N SER A 16 22.63 -4.90 -23.16
CA SER A 16 23.63 -4.28 -22.28
C SER A 16 23.18 -4.19 -20.81
N SER A 17 22.95 -5.32 -20.12
CA SER A 17 23.15 -5.40 -18.65
C SER A 17 23.19 -6.84 -18.11
N LEU A 18 23.50 -7.86 -18.91
CA LEU A 18 23.58 -9.26 -18.46
C LEU A 18 24.93 -9.66 -17.82
N SER A 19 25.66 -8.70 -17.22
CA SER A 19 26.90 -8.99 -16.47
C SER A 19 27.09 -8.14 -15.21
N ARG A 20 26.02 -7.54 -14.66
CA ARG A 20 26.12 -6.87 -13.36
C ARG A 20 26.03 -7.91 -12.25
N GLN A 21 27.20 -8.47 -11.95
CA GLN A 21 27.64 -8.99 -10.66
C GLN A 21 26.52 -9.58 -9.79
N ASN A 22 26.41 -10.90 -9.89
CA ASN A 22 25.75 -11.75 -8.91
C ASN A 22 26.55 -11.61 -7.60
N ASP A 23 26.17 -10.64 -6.77
CA ASP A 23 26.69 -10.46 -5.42
C ASP A 23 25.90 -11.39 -4.48
N PRO A 24 26.50 -12.50 -4.02
CA PRO A 24 25.80 -13.48 -3.18
C PRO A 24 25.48 -12.95 -1.78
N ASP A 25 26.01 -11.78 -1.37
CA ASP A 25 25.72 -11.13 -0.09
C ASP A 25 24.63 -10.03 -0.20
N ALA A 26 24.11 -9.74 -1.41
CA ALA A 26 23.03 -8.78 -1.62
C ALA A 26 21.64 -9.29 -1.15
N LEU A 27 21.55 -10.53 -0.67
CA LEU A 27 20.35 -11.12 -0.06
C LEU A 27 20.31 -10.96 1.47
N ARG A 28 20.97 -9.95 2.03
CA ARG A 28 20.59 -9.49 3.37
C ARG A 28 19.29 -8.73 3.26
N ASN A 29 18.20 -9.45 3.46
CA ASN A 29 16.91 -8.85 3.78
C ASN A 29 17.11 -8.02 5.06
N PHE A 30 17.42 -6.73 4.90
CA PHE A 30 17.56 -5.76 5.99
C PHE A 30 16.21 -5.45 6.65
N ARG A 31 15.14 -6.20 6.33
CA ARG A 31 13.99 -6.27 7.21
C ARG A 31 14.49 -6.71 8.57
N THR A 32 14.28 -5.84 9.55
CA THR A 32 14.25 -6.25 10.95
C THR A 32 13.46 -7.56 10.98
N PRO A 33 13.90 -8.63 11.67
CA PRO A 33 13.12 -9.87 11.80
C PRO A 33 11.81 -9.69 12.58
N ARG A 34 11.34 -8.45 12.73
CA ARG A 34 10.00 -8.09 13.16
C ARG A 34 9.12 -8.05 11.93
N LEU A 35 8.00 -8.70 12.05
CA LEU A 35 6.93 -8.71 11.07
C LEU A 35 6.29 -7.32 11.06
N ASP A 36 6.96 -6.37 10.40
CA ASP A 36 6.58 -4.95 10.41
C ASP A 36 5.33 -4.66 9.56
N LEU A 37 4.75 -5.70 8.96
CA LEU A 37 3.57 -5.65 8.10
C LEU A 37 3.74 -4.67 6.93
N ASP A 38 4.93 -4.64 6.33
CA ASP A 38 5.25 -3.80 5.15
C ASP A 38 4.27 -4.04 3.99
N ASN A 39 3.72 -5.25 3.86
CA ASN A 39 2.70 -5.58 2.86
C ASN A 39 1.36 -4.86 3.09
N VAL A 40 1.11 -4.36 4.31
CA VAL A 40 -0.07 -3.57 4.68
C VAL A 40 0.28 -2.09 4.65
N TYR A 41 1.35 -1.69 5.35
CA TYR A 41 1.64 -0.29 5.63
C TYR A 41 2.60 0.37 4.64
N SER A 42 3.33 -0.42 3.84
CA SER A 42 4.42 0.07 2.99
C SER A 42 5.37 0.97 3.80
N SER A 43 5.57 2.22 3.41
CA SER A 43 6.38 3.21 4.12
C SER A 43 5.57 4.20 4.97
N GLY A 44 4.31 3.88 5.31
CA GLY A 44 3.44 4.70 6.14
C GLY A 44 2.64 5.78 5.38
N PRO A 45 1.75 6.51 6.07
CA PRO A 45 0.82 7.46 5.47
C PRO A 45 1.50 8.67 4.85
N ASP A 46 2.64 9.12 5.37
CA ASP A 46 3.37 10.27 4.83
C ASP A 46 3.95 10.01 3.43
N VAL A 47 4.49 8.81 3.22
CA VAL A 47 5.22 8.41 2.02
C VAL A 47 4.32 7.68 1.03
N SER A 48 3.57 6.68 1.51
CA SER A 48 2.70 5.84 0.71
C SER A 48 1.24 6.31 0.78
N ARG A 49 1.02 7.62 0.68
CA ARG A 49 -0.30 8.30 0.81
C ARG A 49 -1.45 7.65 0.04
N HIS A 50 -1.15 7.08 -1.13
CA HIS A 50 -2.13 6.44 -2.00
C HIS A 50 -2.73 5.15 -1.42
N LEU A 51 -2.15 4.60 -0.35
CA LEU A 51 -2.68 3.44 0.39
C LEU A 51 -3.64 3.85 1.52
N TYR A 52 -3.72 5.14 1.83
CA TYR A 52 -4.47 5.69 2.96
C TYR A 52 -5.62 6.56 2.46
N GLN A 53 -6.61 6.78 3.32
CA GLN A 53 -7.72 7.66 3.01
C GLN A 53 -7.20 9.11 2.92
N SER A 54 -7.43 9.75 1.78
CA SER A 54 -6.93 11.10 1.56
C SER A 54 -7.87 12.15 2.14
N THR A 55 -7.34 13.12 2.89
CA THR A 55 -8.06 14.33 3.33
C THR A 55 -8.48 15.26 2.19
N PHE A 56 -7.96 15.06 0.97
CA PHE A 56 -8.18 15.94 -0.17
C PHE A 56 -9.16 15.38 -1.22
N GLY A 57 -9.72 14.17 -1.00
CA GLY A 57 -10.67 13.53 -1.91
C GLY A 57 -12.13 13.97 -1.70
N SER A 58 -12.99 13.73 -2.71
CA SER A 58 -14.45 13.89 -2.61
C SER A 58 -15.18 12.55 -2.41
N GLU A 59 -14.43 11.46 -2.28
CA GLU A 59 -14.97 10.12 -2.08
C GLU A 59 -15.54 9.95 -0.67
N PRO A 60 -16.50 9.02 -0.45
CA PRO A 60 -17.23 8.88 0.82
C PRO A 60 -16.37 8.58 2.08
N HIS A 61 -15.06 8.42 1.92
CA HIS A 61 -14.07 8.11 2.96
C HIS A 61 -12.82 9.01 2.85
N SER A 62 -12.97 10.23 2.37
CA SER A 62 -11.86 11.17 2.19
C SER A 62 -11.73 12.04 3.45
N GLY A 63 -10.66 11.88 4.24
CA GLY A 63 -10.53 12.65 5.49
C GLY A 63 -9.56 12.16 6.55
N ASP A 64 -8.96 10.97 6.40
CA ASP A 64 -8.44 10.22 7.55
C ASP A 64 -7.14 9.49 7.17
N ASP A 65 -6.00 10.19 7.19
CA ASP A 65 -4.74 9.60 6.74
C ASP A 65 -4.19 8.53 7.70
N GLU A 66 -4.78 8.40 8.89
CA GLU A 66 -4.53 7.27 9.78
C GLU A 66 -5.24 5.99 9.35
N LYS A 67 -6.24 6.04 8.46
CA LYS A 67 -6.92 4.84 7.92
C LYS A 67 -6.41 4.42 6.56
N LEU A 68 -6.37 3.11 6.36
CA LEU A 68 -6.10 2.49 5.06
C LEU A 68 -7.31 2.65 4.14
N LEU A 69 -7.02 2.83 2.86
CA LEU A 69 -8.01 2.97 1.80
C LEU A 69 -8.73 1.64 1.55
N LEU A 70 -10.07 1.70 1.45
CA LEU A 70 -10.90 0.56 1.06
C LEU A 70 -11.55 0.85 -0.30
N GLY A 71 -11.61 -0.18 -1.14
CA GLY A 71 -12.33 -0.16 -2.41
C GLY A 71 -13.82 -0.37 -2.24
N LEU A 72 -14.57 0.01 -3.26
CA LEU A 72 -16.01 -0.26 -3.32
C LEU A 72 -16.26 -1.66 -3.87
N ASN A 73 -17.14 -2.42 -3.22
CA ASN A 73 -17.65 -3.68 -3.74
C ASN A 73 -18.76 -3.44 -4.79
N ASP A 74 -19.32 -4.52 -5.34
CA ASP A 74 -20.42 -4.47 -6.32
C ASP A 74 -21.69 -3.73 -5.82
N GLU A 75 -21.86 -3.59 -4.51
CA GLU A 75 -22.96 -2.84 -3.90
C GLU A 75 -22.62 -1.34 -3.68
N GLY A 76 -21.43 -0.90 -4.09
CA GLY A 76 -20.93 0.45 -3.85
C GLY A 76 -20.52 0.72 -2.40
N LYS A 77 -20.27 -0.32 -1.59
CA LYS A 77 -19.85 -0.19 -0.18
C LYS A 77 -18.33 -0.35 -0.04
N PRO A 78 -17.68 0.35 0.90
CA PRO A 78 -16.23 0.28 1.18
C PRO A 78 -15.82 -1.07 1.81
N ASN A 79 -15.92 -2.15 1.05
CA ASN A 79 -15.77 -3.51 1.53
C ASN A 79 -15.07 -4.41 0.49
N ASP A 80 -14.11 -3.85 -0.22
CA ASP A 80 -13.18 -4.59 -1.06
C ASP A 80 -11.78 -3.93 -1.01
N LEU A 81 -10.79 -4.55 -1.66
CA LEU A 81 -9.52 -3.88 -1.95
C LEU A 81 -9.74 -2.72 -2.92
N PRO A 82 -9.07 -1.56 -2.71
CA PRO A 82 -9.07 -0.51 -3.70
C PRO A 82 -8.38 -1.00 -4.97
N ARG A 83 -8.96 -0.71 -6.14
CA ARG A 83 -8.46 -1.17 -7.43
C ARG A 83 -8.34 -0.01 -8.40
N THR A 84 -7.38 -0.10 -9.32
CA THR A 84 -7.33 0.77 -10.50
C THR A 84 -8.48 0.43 -11.46
N HIS A 85 -8.66 1.25 -12.49
CA HIS A 85 -9.61 0.95 -13.57
C HIS A 85 -9.37 -0.41 -14.24
N ASP A 86 -8.12 -0.87 -14.27
CA ASP A 86 -7.74 -2.16 -14.87
C ASP A 86 -7.74 -3.30 -13.83
N GLU A 87 -8.58 -3.17 -12.80
CA GLU A 87 -8.81 -4.15 -11.72
C GLU A 87 -7.58 -4.52 -10.89
N THR A 88 -6.48 -3.76 -10.98
CA THR A 88 -5.26 -4.04 -10.20
C THR A 88 -5.38 -3.47 -8.79
N ALA A 89 -5.17 -4.30 -7.76
CA ALA A 89 -5.24 -3.83 -6.37
C ALA A 89 -4.17 -2.77 -6.03
N ILE A 90 -4.59 -1.75 -5.31
CA ILE A 90 -3.76 -0.66 -4.77
C ILE A 90 -3.46 -1.01 -3.30
N ILE A 91 -2.46 -1.85 -3.09
CA ILE A 91 -2.09 -2.40 -1.78
C ILE A 91 -0.57 -2.33 -1.56
N GLY A 92 -0.12 -2.44 -0.30
CA GLY A 92 1.31 -2.30 0.05
C GLY A 92 2.24 -3.31 -0.63
N ASP A 93 1.74 -4.52 -0.91
CA ASP A 93 2.44 -5.54 -1.71
C ASP A 93 1.48 -6.14 -2.76
N PRO A 94 1.64 -5.78 -4.06
CA PRO A 94 0.75 -6.23 -5.12
C PRO A 94 0.61 -7.75 -5.26
N ARG A 95 1.61 -8.52 -4.79
CA ARG A 95 1.57 -10.00 -4.82
C ARG A 95 0.42 -10.58 -4.01
N ASN A 96 -0.09 -9.83 -3.03
CA ASN A 96 -1.22 -10.26 -2.21
C ASN A 96 -2.56 -10.24 -2.95
N ASP A 97 -2.62 -9.77 -4.20
CA ASP A 97 -3.82 -9.81 -5.05
C ASP A 97 -3.87 -10.99 -6.02
N GLU A 98 -2.78 -11.78 -6.14
CA GLU A 98 -2.69 -12.89 -7.11
C GLU A 98 -3.61 -14.08 -6.78
N ASN A 99 -3.99 -14.22 -5.51
CA ASN A 99 -4.86 -15.30 -5.04
C ASN A 99 -6.02 -14.73 -4.22
N LEU A 100 -7.24 -15.13 -4.54
CA LEU A 100 -8.45 -14.63 -3.87
C LEU A 100 -8.38 -14.77 -2.33
N MET A 101 -7.87 -15.88 -1.80
CA MET A 101 -7.76 -16.05 -0.34
C MET A 101 -6.78 -15.05 0.27
N ILE A 102 -5.65 -14.79 -0.40
CA ILE A 102 -4.65 -13.83 0.06
C ILE A 102 -5.19 -12.41 -0.06
N ALA A 103 -5.91 -12.10 -1.14
CA ALA A 103 -6.55 -10.80 -1.34
C ALA A 103 -7.59 -10.51 -0.25
N GLN A 104 -8.42 -11.51 0.09
CA GLN A 104 -9.39 -11.39 1.18
C GLN A 104 -8.71 -11.26 2.54
N PHE A 105 -7.59 -11.95 2.77
CA PHE A 105 -6.80 -11.76 3.99
C PHE A 105 -6.20 -10.35 4.07
N GLN A 106 -5.63 -9.85 2.97
CA GLN A 106 -5.13 -8.48 2.87
C GLN A 106 -6.25 -7.47 3.19
N HIS A 107 -7.42 -7.63 2.59
CA HIS A 107 -8.60 -6.80 2.85
C HIS A 107 -9.02 -6.85 4.33
N ALA A 108 -9.02 -8.04 4.95
CA ALA A 108 -9.30 -8.18 6.37
C ALA A 108 -8.29 -7.41 7.24
N MET A 109 -7.00 -7.41 6.88
CA MET A 109 -5.98 -6.63 7.59
C MET A 109 -6.20 -5.11 7.45
N LEU A 110 -6.59 -4.61 6.27
CA LEU A 110 -6.94 -3.19 6.08
C LEU A 110 -8.10 -2.80 7.00
N LYS A 111 -9.18 -3.61 7.01
CA LYS A 111 -10.35 -3.37 7.86
C LYS A 111 -10.02 -3.47 9.34
N PHE A 112 -9.17 -4.41 9.72
CA PHE A 112 -8.76 -4.59 11.11
C PHE A 112 -8.02 -3.36 11.62
N HIS A 113 -7.04 -2.84 10.86
CA HIS A 113 -6.36 -1.59 11.21
C HIS A 113 -7.34 -0.43 11.35
N ASN A 114 -8.22 -0.22 10.36
CA ASN A 114 -9.19 0.88 10.41
C ASN A 114 -10.11 0.80 11.65
N ARG A 115 -10.47 -0.42 12.07
CA ARG A 115 -11.28 -0.65 13.27
C ARG A 115 -10.51 -0.41 14.57
N VAL A 116 -9.20 -0.66 14.58
CA VAL A 116 -8.32 -0.33 15.72
C VAL A 116 -8.14 1.18 15.82
N VAL A 117 -7.96 1.87 14.69
CA VAL A 117 -7.94 3.35 14.63
C VAL A 117 -9.23 3.94 15.22
N ASP A 118 -10.39 3.42 14.83
CA ASP A 118 -11.68 3.83 15.40
C ASP A 118 -11.73 3.60 16.92
N TRP A 119 -11.25 2.45 17.38
CA TRP A 119 -11.26 2.12 18.81
C TRP A 119 -10.34 3.02 19.64
N LEU A 120 -9.12 3.31 19.17
CA LEU A 120 -8.18 4.19 19.88
C LEU A 120 -8.68 5.64 19.95
N ARG A 121 -9.39 6.11 18.93
CA ARG A 121 -10.01 7.44 18.94
C ARG A 121 -11.11 7.57 19.97
N ASP A 122 -11.86 6.49 20.20
CA ASP A 122 -12.87 6.45 21.26
C ASP A 122 -12.24 6.52 22.68
N GLU A 123 -10.96 6.16 22.82
CA GLU A 123 -10.19 6.20 24.07
C GLU A 123 -9.37 7.50 24.26
N GLU A 124 -9.48 8.47 23.32
CA GLU A 124 -8.80 9.78 23.31
C GLU A 124 -7.24 9.74 23.23
N ASP A 125 -6.66 8.74 22.56
CA ASP A 125 -5.20 8.64 22.37
C ASP A 125 -4.63 9.67 21.36
N GLU A 126 -3.45 10.24 21.67
CA GLU A 126 -2.81 11.29 20.85
C GLU A 126 -2.02 10.73 19.64
N GLU A 127 -1.56 9.47 19.66
CA GLU A 127 -0.74 8.84 18.60
C GLU A 127 -1.43 7.63 17.95
N VAL A 128 -2.67 7.85 17.49
CA VAL A 128 -3.58 6.80 16.99
C VAL A 128 -2.95 5.87 15.95
N PHE A 129 -2.28 6.40 14.92
CA PHE A 129 -1.74 5.56 13.85
C PHE A 129 -0.63 4.63 14.33
N GLY A 130 0.35 5.18 15.07
CA GLY A 130 1.50 4.43 15.57
C GLY A 130 1.06 3.30 16.51
N GLU A 131 0.12 3.60 17.39
CA GLU A 131 -0.45 2.61 18.30
C GLU A 131 -1.32 1.57 17.58
N ALA A 132 -2.15 1.98 16.62
CA ALA A 132 -2.94 1.05 15.81
C ALA A 132 -2.03 0.08 15.05
N GLN A 133 -0.96 0.59 14.44
CA GLN A 133 0.04 -0.23 13.76
C GLN A 133 0.70 -1.22 14.73
N GLN A 134 1.05 -0.78 15.94
CA GLN A 134 1.66 -1.64 16.95
C GLN A 134 0.71 -2.74 17.43
N LEU A 135 -0.54 -2.42 17.71
CA LEU A 135 -1.56 -3.38 18.14
C LEU A 135 -1.85 -4.40 17.04
N VAL A 136 -2.00 -3.96 15.79
CA VAL A 136 -2.22 -4.88 14.66
C VAL A 136 -1.04 -5.83 14.49
N ARG A 137 0.20 -5.36 14.61
CA ARG A 137 1.40 -6.22 14.58
C ARG A 137 1.42 -7.25 15.69
N TRP A 138 1.01 -6.89 16.91
CA TRP A 138 0.94 -7.82 18.03
C TRP A 138 -0.12 -8.89 17.84
N HIS A 139 -1.29 -8.55 17.31
CA HIS A 139 -2.36 -9.52 17.07
C HIS A 139 -2.05 -10.53 15.95
N TYR A 140 -1.09 -10.21 15.07
CA TYR A 140 -0.71 -11.06 13.97
C TYR A 140 0.41 -12.08 14.30
N GLN A 141 1.15 -11.87 15.41
CA GLN A 141 2.24 -12.76 15.86
C GLN A 141 1.72 -13.89 16.75
#